data_AF-A0A091E659-F1
#
_entry.id   AF-A0A091E659-F1
#
_cell.length_a   1.000
_cell.length_b   1.000
_cell.length_c   1.000
_cell.angle_alpha   90.00
_cell.angle_beta   90.00
_cell.angle_gamma   90.00
#
_symmetry.space_group_name_H-M   'P 1'
#
loop_
_entity.id
_entity.type
_entity.pdbx_description
1 polymer ?
#
loop_
_entity_poly.entity_id
_entity_poly.type
_entity_poly.pdbx_seq_one_letter_code
_entity_poly.pdbx_strand_id
1 'polypeptide(L)'
;MEIHKIENLQEQLRDKEKQMSSLKERVKSLQADTTNTDTALTTLEEALAEKERTIERLKEQRDRDEREKQEEIDNYKKDLKDLKEKVSVLQGDLSEKEASLLDLKEHASSLASSGLKKDSRLKTLEIALEQKKEECLKIELQLKKAHEATLEARASPEMSDRIQQLEREISRYKDESSKAQSEVDRLLEILKEVENEKNDKDKKIAELERQVKDQNKKVANLKHKEQVEKKKSAQMLEEARRREDNLNDSSQQLQDSLRKKDDRIEELEEALRESVQITAEREMVLAQEESARTNAEKQVEELLIAMEKVRQELESMKAKLSSTQQSLAEKETHLTNLRAERRKHLEEVLEMKQEALLAAISEKDANIALLELSSSKKKTQEEVAALKREKDRLVQQLKQQTQNRMKLMADNYEDDHFKSSHSNQTNHKPSPDQIIQPLLELDQNRSKLKLYIGHLIALCHDRDPLILRGLTPPASYNLDDDQAAWENELQKMTQEQLQSELEKCERDNADLQEFANAILQQIADHCPDILEQVVNALEESS
;
A
#
# COMPACT_ATOMS: atom_id res chain seq x y z
N MET A 1 -39.48 131.55 -74.26
CA MET A 1 -38.19 131.15 -73.66
C MET A 1 -38.40 130.41 -72.34
N GLU A 2 -39.20 130.93 -71.41
CA GLU A 2 -39.38 130.33 -70.08
C GLU A 2 -40.12 128.98 -70.08
N ILE A 3 -41.13 128.78 -70.93
CA ILE A 3 -41.91 127.53 -71.00
C ILE A 3 -40.99 126.30 -71.25
N HIS A 4 -40.14 126.33 -72.29
CA HIS A 4 -39.13 125.29 -72.52
C HIS A 4 -38.16 125.08 -71.36
N LYS A 5 -37.88 126.10 -70.55
CA LYS A 5 -37.04 125.96 -69.35
C LYS A 5 -37.80 125.21 -68.24
N ILE A 6 -39.10 125.43 -68.11
CA ILE A 6 -39.98 124.70 -67.18
C ILE A 6 -40.16 123.25 -67.65
N GLU A 7 -40.42 123.02 -68.94
CA GLU A 7 -40.59 121.68 -69.53
C GLU A 7 -39.32 120.82 -69.33
N ASN A 8 -38.15 121.38 -69.63
CA ASN A 8 -36.85 120.74 -69.42
C ASN A 8 -36.58 120.45 -67.92
N LEU A 9 -36.91 121.37 -67.01
CA LEU A 9 -36.80 121.12 -65.57
C LEU A 9 -37.77 120.03 -65.07
N GLN A 10 -38.99 119.95 -65.64
CA GLN A 10 -39.94 118.86 -65.33
C GLN A 10 -39.48 117.51 -65.91
N GLU A 11 -38.83 117.49 -67.08
CA GLU A 11 -38.20 116.30 -67.64
C GLU A 11 -37.03 115.81 -66.77
N GLN A 12 -36.12 116.71 -66.39
CA GLN A 12 -35.03 116.42 -65.45
C GLN A 12 -35.56 115.90 -64.09
N LEU A 13 -36.65 116.48 -63.57
CA LEU A 13 -37.27 116.01 -62.33
C LEU A 13 -37.81 114.58 -62.48
N ARG A 14 -38.57 114.29 -63.54
CA ARG A 14 -39.11 112.95 -63.83
C ARG A 14 -38.01 111.91 -64.02
N ASP A 15 -36.89 112.27 -64.64
CA ASP A 15 -35.74 111.38 -64.78
C ASP A 15 -34.98 111.19 -63.46
N LYS A 16 -34.94 112.20 -62.59
CA LYS A 16 -34.45 112.04 -61.20
C LYS A 16 -35.37 111.16 -60.36
N GLU A 17 -36.69 111.24 -60.54
CA GLU A 17 -37.65 110.34 -59.88
C GLU A 17 -37.48 108.89 -60.34
N LYS A 18 -37.32 108.63 -61.65
CA LYS A 18 -36.97 107.29 -62.20
C LYS A 18 -35.65 106.77 -61.61
N GLN A 19 -34.60 107.61 -61.59
CA GLN A 19 -33.31 107.26 -61.00
C GLN A 19 -33.46 106.91 -59.51
N MET A 20 -34.27 107.67 -58.76
CA MET A 20 -34.55 107.40 -57.35
C MET A 20 -35.38 106.12 -57.13
N SER A 21 -36.29 105.74 -58.04
CA SER A 21 -37.01 104.45 -57.95
C SER A 21 -36.05 103.28 -58.18
N SER A 22 -35.26 103.33 -59.25
CA SER A 22 -34.27 102.29 -59.58
C SER A 22 -33.22 102.13 -58.47
N LEU A 23 -32.77 103.23 -57.84
CA LEU A 23 -31.89 103.17 -56.68
C LEU A 23 -32.57 102.52 -55.46
N LYS A 24 -33.85 102.82 -55.18
CA LYS A 24 -34.60 102.16 -54.09
C LYS A 24 -34.80 100.66 -54.35
N GLU A 25 -35.07 100.27 -55.59
CA GLU A 25 -35.19 98.86 -55.99
C GLU A 25 -33.84 98.13 -55.84
N ARG A 26 -32.74 98.74 -56.28
CA ARG A 26 -31.38 98.21 -56.09
C ARG A 26 -31.00 98.08 -54.62
N VAL A 27 -31.36 99.06 -53.78
CA VAL A 27 -31.15 98.98 -52.31
C VAL A 27 -31.95 97.83 -51.70
N LYS A 28 -33.21 97.63 -52.11
CA LYS A 28 -34.01 96.48 -51.65
C LYS A 28 -33.41 95.13 -52.07
N SER A 29 -32.90 95.00 -53.29
CA SER A 29 -32.19 93.80 -53.73
C SER A 29 -30.97 93.55 -52.85
N LEU A 30 -30.09 94.55 -52.71
CA LEU A 30 -28.88 94.44 -51.89
C LEU A 30 -29.20 94.12 -50.42
N GLN A 31 -30.30 94.62 -49.86
CA GLN A 31 -30.76 94.26 -48.52
C GLN A 31 -31.19 92.79 -48.43
N ALA A 32 -31.93 92.28 -49.42
CA ALA A 32 -32.29 90.86 -49.48
C ALA A 32 -31.04 89.97 -49.64
N ASP A 33 -30.13 90.34 -50.55
CA ASP A 33 -28.85 89.67 -50.78
C ASP A 33 -27.98 89.65 -49.50
N THR A 34 -27.98 90.74 -48.73
CA THR A 34 -27.33 90.82 -47.41
C THR A 34 -27.98 89.83 -46.43
N THR A 35 -29.31 89.88 -46.24
CA THR A 35 -29.99 88.96 -45.29
C THR A 35 -29.86 87.49 -45.67
N ASN A 36 -29.79 87.17 -46.97
CA ASN A 36 -29.51 85.82 -47.46
C ASN A 36 -28.07 85.39 -47.12
N THR A 37 -27.11 86.32 -47.24
CA THR A 37 -25.70 86.09 -46.88
C THR A 37 -25.55 85.87 -45.37
N ASP A 38 -26.18 86.71 -44.54
CA ASP A 38 -26.15 86.58 -43.08
C ASP A 38 -26.74 85.23 -42.64
N THR A 39 -27.89 84.84 -43.21
CA THR A 39 -28.53 83.54 -42.94
C THR A 39 -27.63 82.36 -43.33
N ALA A 40 -26.93 82.47 -44.48
CA ALA A 40 -25.98 81.46 -44.93
C ALA A 40 -24.74 81.38 -44.02
N LEU A 41 -24.25 82.52 -43.52
CA LEU A 41 -23.14 82.57 -42.56
C LEU A 41 -23.52 81.87 -41.25
N THR A 42 -24.65 82.22 -40.63
CA THR A 42 -25.11 81.54 -39.39
C THR A 42 -25.29 80.04 -39.60
N THR A 43 -25.83 79.62 -40.75
CA THR A 43 -25.97 78.18 -41.09
C THR A 43 -24.59 77.48 -41.17
N LEU A 44 -23.57 78.17 -41.70
CA LEU A 44 -22.21 77.64 -41.78
C LEU A 44 -21.50 77.64 -40.42
N GLU A 45 -21.73 78.64 -39.56
CA GLU A 45 -21.22 78.71 -38.19
C GLU A 45 -21.79 77.58 -37.32
N GLU A 46 -23.10 77.34 -37.38
CA GLU A 46 -23.76 76.22 -36.68
C GLU A 46 -23.24 74.86 -37.17
N ALA A 47 -23.09 74.69 -38.48
CA ALA A 47 -22.55 73.48 -39.08
C ALA A 47 -21.08 73.24 -38.69
N LEU A 48 -20.26 74.30 -38.63
CA LEU A 48 -18.86 74.21 -38.21
C LEU A 48 -18.76 73.85 -36.72
N ALA A 49 -19.54 74.50 -35.85
CA ALA A 49 -19.59 74.18 -34.43
C ALA A 49 -20.02 72.72 -34.17
N GLU A 50 -20.94 72.17 -34.95
CA GLU A 50 -21.30 70.74 -34.83
C GLU A 50 -20.22 69.80 -35.37
N LYS A 51 -19.44 70.21 -36.38
CA LYS A 51 -18.23 69.47 -36.78
C LYS A 51 -17.16 69.50 -35.69
N GLU A 52 -16.96 70.61 -35.00
CA GLU A 52 -16.04 70.69 -33.84
C GLU A 52 -16.50 69.76 -32.71
N ARG A 53 -17.78 69.80 -32.32
CA ARG A 53 -18.34 68.85 -31.32
C ARG A 53 -18.21 67.40 -31.75
N THR A 54 -18.26 67.11 -33.05
CA THR A 54 -18.07 65.75 -33.59
C THR A 54 -16.60 65.34 -33.54
N ILE A 55 -15.68 66.25 -33.87
CA ILE A 55 -14.23 66.02 -33.79
C ILE A 55 -13.80 65.74 -32.34
N GLU A 56 -14.33 66.47 -31.35
CA GLU A 56 -13.96 66.24 -29.95
C GLU A 56 -14.44 64.87 -29.44
N ARG A 57 -15.69 64.49 -29.72
CA ARG A 57 -16.22 63.14 -29.44
C ARG A 57 -15.37 62.03 -30.07
N LEU A 58 -14.84 62.24 -31.28
CA LEU A 58 -13.99 61.28 -31.96
C LEU A 58 -12.58 61.20 -31.36
N LYS A 59 -12.01 62.31 -30.86
CA LYS A 59 -10.78 62.29 -30.06
C LYS A 59 -11.00 61.54 -28.74
N GLU A 60 -12.07 61.86 -28.01
CA GLU A 60 -12.41 61.21 -26.73
C GLU A 60 -12.67 59.70 -26.88
N GLN A 61 -13.22 59.28 -28.02
CA GLN A 61 -13.36 57.85 -28.35
C GLN A 61 -12.00 57.23 -28.62
N ARG A 62 -11.20 57.77 -29.57
CA ARG A 62 -9.84 57.28 -29.85
C ARG A 62 -9.01 57.18 -28.57
N ASP A 63 -9.05 58.21 -27.73
CA ASP A 63 -8.24 58.29 -26.50
C ASP A 63 -8.77 57.38 -25.39
N ARG A 64 -9.97 56.80 -25.51
CA ARG A 64 -10.45 55.66 -24.73
C ARG A 64 -9.98 54.34 -25.34
N ASP A 65 -10.21 54.13 -26.64
CA ASP A 65 -9.77 52.94 -27.38
C ASP A 65 -8.26 52.67 -27.26
N GLU A 66 -7.44 53.72 -27.20
CA GLU A 66 -5.98 53.67 -27.03
C GLU A 66 -5.59 53.22 -25.60
N ARG A 67 -6.33 53.66 -24.58
CA ARG A 67 -6.14 53.23 -23.18
C ARG A 67 -6.58 51.80 -22.96
N GLU A 68 -7.75 51.43 -23.47
CA GLU A 68 -8.29 50.07 -23.37
C GLU A 68 -7.31 49.05 -24.00
N LYS A 69 -6.76 49.36 -25.19
CA LYS A 69 -5.69 48.55 -25.81
C LYS A 69 -4.39 48.53 -25.02
N GLN A 70 -4.00 49.65 -24.39
CA GLN A 70 -2.78 49.69 -23.56
C GLN A 70 -2.95 48.82 -22.30
N GLU A 71 -4.12 48.84 -21.67
CA GLU A 71 -4.47 47.99 -20.53
C GLU A 71 -4.52 46.50 -20.92
N GLU A 72 -5.10 46.14 -22.08
CA GLU A 72 -5.01 44.79 -22.65
C GLU A 72 -3.55 44.36 -22.85
N ILE A 73 -2.73 45.21 -23.48
CA ILE A 73 -1.31 44.95 -23.76
C ILE A 73 -0.52 44.71 -22.47
N ASP A 74 -0.78 45.47 -21.41
CA ASP A 74 -0.08 45.32 -20.12
C ASP A 74 -0.57 44.10 -19.32
N ASN A 75 -1.85 43.72 -19.44
CA ASN A 75 -2.34 42.43 -18.94
C ASN A 75 -1.66 41.26 -19.67
N TYR A 76 -1.61 41.26 -21.00
CA TYR A 76 -0.92 40.21 -21.77
C TYR A 76 0.58 40.12 -21.44
N LYS A 77 1.28 41.25 -21.18
CA LYS A 77 2.67 41.24 -20.70
C LYS A 77 2.81 40.58 -19.34
N LYS A 78 1.88 40.84 -18.42
CA LYS A 78 1.87 40.24 -17.08
C LYS A 78 1.66 38.74 -17.17
N ASP A 79 0.64 38.29 -17.89
CA ASP A 79 0.34 36.86 -18.06
C ASP A 79 1.52 36.11 -18.71
N LEU A 80 2.18 36.73 -19.70
CA LEU A 80 3.37 36.17 -20.36
C LEU A 80 4.57 36.08 -19.40
N LYS A 81 4.75 37.05 -18.50
CA LYS A 81 5.77 37.00 -17.43
C LYS A 81 5.46 35.87 -16.44
N ASP A 82 4.23 35.79 -15.95
CA ASP A 82 3.83 34.83 -14.92
C ASP A 82 3.86 33.39 -15.49
N LEU A 83 3.50 33.19 -16.77
CA LEU A 83 3.72 31.94 -17.50
C LEU A 83 5.22 31.59 -17.66
N LYS A 84 6.07 32.58 -17.95
CA LYS A 84 7.53 32.37 -18.07
C LYS A 84 8.16 31.96 -16.74
N GLU A 85 7.73 32.55 -15.64
CA GLU A 85 8.16 32.16 -14.29
C GLU A 85 7.69 30.73 -13.96
N LYS A 86 6.44 30.38 -14.28
CA LYS A 86 5.92 29.01 -14.12
C LYS A 86 6.69 27.97 -14.96
N VAL A 87 7.08 28.31 -16.19
CA VAL A 87 7.97 27.46 -17.02
C VAL A 87 9.36 27.31 -16.39
N SER A 88 9.93 28.39 -15.85
CA SER A 88 11.25 28.32 -15.20
C SER A 88 11.26 27.46 -13.94
N VAL A 89 10.15 27.43 -13.18
CA VAL A 89 9.99 26.52 -12.02
C VAL A 89 9.88 25.08 -12.51
N LEU A 90 9.00 24.80 -13.47
CA LEU A 90 8.81 23.44 -14.01
C LEU A 90 10.08 22.85 -14.66
N GLN A 91 10.98 23.69 -15.17
CA GLN A 91 12.30 23.26 -15.64
C GLN A 91 13.24 22.88 -14.49
N GLY A 92 13.17 23.57 -13.35
CA GLY A 92 13.87 23.19 -12.12
C GLY A 92 13.37 21.86 -11.56
N ASP A 93 12.06 21.72 -11.35
CA ASP A 93 11.38 20.48 -10.93
C ASP A 93 11.81 19.29 -11.80
N LEU A 94 11.87 19.49 -13.12
CA LEU A 94 12.23 18.45 -14.08
C LEU A 94 13.68 17.99 -13.86
N SER A 95 14.65 18.89 -13.79
CA SER A 95 16.05 18.52 -13.59
C SER A 95 16.34 17.93 -12.19
N GLU A 96 15.59 18.31 -11.15
CA GLU A 96 15.66 17.64 -9.84
C GLU A 96 15.14 16.19 -9.91
N LYS A 97 14.06 15.94 -10.67
CA LYS A 97 13.56 14.58 -10.92
C LYS A 97 14.47 13.76 -11.85
N GLU A 98 15.13 14.39 -12.82
CA GLU A 98 16.16 13.74 -13.65
C GLU A 98 17.36 13.29 -12.80
N ALA A 99 17.84 14.15 -11.90
CA ALA A 99 18.90 13.78 -10.94
C ALA A 99 18.45 12.63 -10.01
N SER A 100 17.27 12.75 -9.39
CA SER A 100 16.69 11.72 -8.53
C SER A 100 16.56 10.35 -9.24
N LEU A 101 16.29 10.36 -10.55
CA LEU A 101 16.16 9.15 -11.37
C LEU A 101 17.53 8.52 -11.68
N LEU A 102 18.59 9.32 -11.81
CA LEU A 102 19.96 8.81 -11.94
C LEU A 102 20.41 8.11 -10.64
N ASP A 103 20.19 8.73 -9.48
CA ASP A 103 20.53 8.15 -8.18
C ASP A 103 19.80 6.81 -7.94
N LEU A 104 18.49 6.76 -8.22
CA LEU A 104 17.70 5.52 -8.17
C LEU A 104 18.23 4.43 -9.11
N LYS A 105 18.71 4.81 -10.30
CA LYS A 105 19.27 3.87 -11.28
C LYS A 105 20.64 3.34 -10.86
N GLU A 106 21.49 4.15 -10.23
CA GLU A 106 22.74 3.68 -9.62
C GLU A 106 22.45 2.74 -8.44
N HIS A 107 21.50 3.09 -7.57
CA HIS A 107 21.10 2.22 -6.45
C HIS A 107 20.56 0.86 -6.92
N ALA A 108 19.68 0.85 -7.92
CA ALA A 108 19.18 -0.38 -8.54
C ALA A 108 20.31 -1.22 -9.17
N SER A 109 21.28 -0.57 -9.82
CA SER A 109 22.46 -1.24 -10.40
C SER A 109 23.37 -1.85 -9.32
N SER A 110 23.53 -1.16 -8.19
CA SER A 110 24.26 -1.64 -7.01
C SER A 110 23.56 -2.85 -6.36
N LEU A 111 22.24 -2.78 -6.17
CA LEU A 111 21.43 -3.89 -5.69
C LEU A 111 21.52 -5.11 -6.60
N ALA A 112 21.42 -4.95 -7.93
CA ALA A 112 21.58 -6.04 -8.88
C ALA A 112 22.98 -6.69 -8.80
N SER A 113 24.04 -5.88 -8.70
CA SER A 113 25.42 -6.36 -8.49
C SER A 113 25.57 -7.13 -7.16
N SER A 114 24.93 -6.65 -6.10
CA SER A 114 24.89 -7.30 -4.78
C SER A 114 24.13 -8.63 -4.82
N GLY A 115 22.99 -8.68 -5.51
CA GLY A 115 22.20 -9.90 -5.74
C GLY A 115 23.00 -10.99 -6.45
N LEU A 116 23.69 -10.66 -7.55
CA LEU A 116 24.55 -11.60 -8.28
C LEU A 116 25.73 -12.13 -7.43
N LYS A 117 26.27 -11.31 -6.51
CA LYS A 117 27.30 -11.75 -5.55
C LYS A 117 26.73 -12.68 -4.47
N LYS A 118 25.50 -12.43 -4.00
CA LYS A 118 24.79 -13.33 -3.07
C LYS A 118 24.45 -14.67 -3.73
N ASP A 119 23.91 -14.64 -4.95
CA ASP A 119 23.58 -15.83 -5.75
C ASP A 119 24.79 -16.74 -6.03
N SER A 120 25.91 -16.16 -6.48
CA SER A 120 27.14 -16.93 -6.71
C SER A 120 27.74 -17.50 -5.42
N ARG A 121 27.64 -16.78 -4.29
CA ARG A 121 28.02 -17.32 -2.97
C ARG A 121 27.08 -18.43 -2.51
N LEU A 122 25.77 -18.31 -2.73
CA LEU A 122 24.78 -19.33 -2.38
C LEU A 122 25.05 -20.63 -3.15
N LYS A 123 25.21 -20.56 -4.47
CA LYS A 123 25.61 -21.70 -5.31
C LYS A 123 26.93 -22.36 -4.87
N THR A 124 27.89 -21.56 -4.41
CA THR A 124 29.14 -22.08 -3.85
C THR A 124 28.92 -22.86 -2.55
N LEU A 125 28.01 -22.40 -1.69
CA LEU A 125 27.64 -23.07 -0.44
C LEU A 125 26.79 -24.32 -0.67
N GLU A 126 25.89 -24.32 -1.65
CA GLU A 126 25.11 -25.50 -2.07
C GLU A 126 26.03 -26.64 -2.54
N ILE A 127 27.00 -26.33 -3.40
CA ILE A 127 28.01 -27.30 -3.88
C ILE A 127 28.84 -27.85 -2.71
N ALA A 128 29.26 -26.99 -1.78
CA ALA A 128 30.02 -27.41 -0.61
C ALA A 128 29.19 -28.26 0.37
N LEU A 129 27.91 -27.96 0.52
CA LEU A 129 26.97 -28.74 1.33
C LEU A 129 26.76 -30.14 0.75
N GLU A 130 26.57 -30.25 -0.57
CA GLU A 130 26.38 -31.55 -1.23
C GLU A 130 27.65 -32.42 -1.14
N GLN A 131 28.84 -31.81 -1.31
CA GLN A 131 30.11 -32.48 -1.05
C GLN A 131 30.22 -33.01 0.39
N LYS A 132 29.70 -32.26 1.38
CA LYS A 132 29.68 -32.71 2.78
C LYS A 132 28.66 -33.82 3.04
N LYS A 133 27.49 -33.83 2.39
CA LYS A 133 26.58 -34.98 2.41
C LYS A 133 27.26 -36.23 1.85
N GLU A 134 27.94 -36.11 0.71
CA GLU A 134 28.71 -37.19 0.11
C GLU A 134 29.80 -37.75 1.06
N GLU A 135 30.51 -36.88 1.78
CA GLU A 135 31.48 -37.30 2.80
C GLU A 135 30.81 -38.02 3.98
N CYS A 136 29.69 -37.50 4.50
CA CYS A 136 28.92 -38.15 5.56
C CYS A 136 28.45 -39.54 5.15
N LEU A 137 27.84 -39.71 3.96
CA LEU A 137 27.41 -41.01 3.43
C LEU A 137 28.58 -42.00 3.27
N LYS A 138 29.78 -41.52 2.91
CA LYS A 138 30.99 -42.37 2.86
C LYS A 138 31.45 -42.81 4.26
N ILE A 139 31.33 -41.94 5.26
CA ILE A 139 31.65 -42.26 6.67
C ILE A 139 30.62 -43.22 7.27
N GLU A 140 29.32 -42.99 7.06
CA GLU A 140 28.24 -43.90 7.49
C GLU A 140 28.41 -45.31 6.90
N LEU A 141 28.76 -45.41 5.61
CA LEU A 141 29.04 -46.69 4.97
C LEU A 141 30.28 -47.40 5.54
N GLN A 142 31.31 -46.65 5.95
CA GLN A 142 32.47 -47.21 6.66
C GLN A 142 32.10 -47.67 8.07
N LEU A 143 31.33 -46.87 8.82
CA LEU A 143 30.84 -47.19 10.15
C LEU A 143 29.97 -48.47 10.14
N LYS A 144 29.07 -48.60 9.17
CA LYS A 144 28.23 -49.79 8.99
C LYS A 144 29.06 -51.04 8.74
N LYS A 145 30.06 -50.97 7.84
CA LYS A 145 30.99 -52.09 7.58
C LYS A 145 31.82 -52.47 8.79
N ALA A 146 32.29 -51.49 9.57
CA ALA A 146 33.02 -51.74 10.82
C ALA A 146 32.12 -52.42 11.87
N HIS A 147 30.85 -52.02 11.95
CA HIS A 147 29.86 -52.65 12.82
C HIS A 147 29.53 -54.09 12.38
N GLU A 148 29.31 -54.31 11.08
CA GLU A 148 29.09 -55.65 10.49
C GLU A 148 30.28 -56.59 10.76
N ALA A 149 31.51 -56.14 10.51
CA ALA A 149 32.72 -56.92 10.83
C ALA A 149 32.89 -57.19 12.33
N THR A 150 32.45 -56.27 13.20
CA THR A 150 32.47 -56.47 14.66
C THR A 150 31.43 -57.50 15.12
N LEU A 151 30.27 -57.55 14.43
CA LEU A 151 29.25 -58.58 14.65
C LEU A 151 29.72 -59.95 14.18
N GLU A 152 30.35 -60.06 13.00
CA GLU A 152 30.94 -61.32 12.52
C GLU A 152 32.05 -61.82 13.47
N ALA A 153 32.92 -60.93 13.94
CA ALA A 153 33.96 -61.27 14.92
C ALA A 153 33.38 -61.78 16.26
N ARG A 154 32.24 -61.23 16.71
CA ARG A 154 31.50 -61.74 17.89
C ARG A 154 30.76 -63.05 17.61
N ALA A 155 30.30 -63.28 16.38
CA ALA A 155 29.63 -64.50 15.95
C ALA A 155 30.61 -65.65 15.63
N SER A 156 31.92 -65.40 15.67
CA SER A 156 32.96 -66.41 15.41
C SER A 156 32.79 -67.63 16.33
N PRO A 157 32.66 -68.85 15.77
CA PRO A 157 32.58 -70.06 16.58
C PRO A 157 33.87 -70.28 17.39
N GLU A 158 35.03 -69.81 16.92
CA GLU A 158 36.30 -69.92 17.65
C GLU A 158 36.25 -69.19 19.01
N MET A 159 35.59 -68.03 19.06
CA MET A 159 35.40 -67.28 20.31
C MET A 159 34.41 -67.99 21.24
N SER A 160 33.35 -68.60 20.69
CA SER A 160 32.39 -69.40 21.46
C SER A 160 33.03 -70.68 22.02
N ASP A 161 33.78 -71.41 21.20
CA ASP A 161 34.54 -72.60 21.60
C ASP A 161 35.62 -72.26 22.64
N ARG A 162 36.25 -71.09 22.53
CA ARG A 162 37.22 -70.60 23.52
C ARG A 162 36.56 -70.26 24.86
N ILE A 163 35.38 -69.66 24.85
CA ILE A 163 34.57 -69.43 26.07
C ILE A 163 34.20 -70.77 26.70
N GLN A 164 33.61 -71.70 25.94
CA GLN A 164 33.28 -73.03 26.46
C GLN A 164 34.50 -73.81 26.95
N GLN A 165 35.68 -73.64 26.33
CA GLN A 165 36.92 -74.25 26.81
C GLN A 165 37.28 -73.70 28.20
N LEU A 166 37.24 -72.38 28.37
CA LEU A 166 37.52 -71.75 29.67
C LEU A 166 36.48 -72.15 30.73
N GLU A 167 35.19 -72.26 30.37
CA GLU A 167 34.14 -72.79 31.27
C GLU A 167 34.43 -74.24 31.69
N ARG A 168 34.83 -75.11 30.75
CA ARG A 168 35.22 -76.49 31.03
C ARG A 168 36.48 -76.58 31.92
N GLU A 169 37.45 -75.68 31.74
CA GLU A 169 38.65 -75.58 32.59
C GLU A 169 38.31 -75.07 33.99
N ILE A 170 37.48 -74.03 34.12
CA ILE A 170 36.96 -73.53 35.40
C ILE A 170 36.19 -74.62 36.16
N SER A 171 35.38 -75.43 35.47
CA SER A 171 34.67 -76.55 36.10
C SER A 171 35.63 -77.62 36.63
N ARG A 172 36.69 -77.97 35.89
CA ARG A 172 37.72 -78.92 36.35
C ARG A 172 38.45 -78.39 37.59
N TYR A 173 38.88 -77.13 37.58
CA TYR A 173 39.54 -76.55 38.74
C TYR A 173 38.64 -76.46 39.98
N LYS A 174 37.31 -76.27 39.82
CA LYS A 174 36.35 -76.40 40.92
C LYS A 174 36.26 -77.83 41.45
N ASP A 175 36.17 -78.83 40.57
CA ASP A 175 36.12 -80.24 40.98
C ASP A 175 37.41 -80.70 41.67
N GLU A 176 38.57 -80.27 41.17
CA GLU A 176 39.88 -80.57 41.75
C GLU A 176 40.08 -79.87 43.10
N SER A 177 39.67 -78.60 43.23
CA SER A 177 39.64 -77.87 44.49
C SER A 177 38.72 -78.53 45.52
N SER A 178 37.52 -78.97 45.11
CA SER A 178 36.57 -79.70 45.97
C SER A 178 37.13 -81.04 46.46
N LYS A 179 37.79 -81.81 45.58
CA LYS A 179 38.48 -83.06 45.96
C LYS A 179 39.63 -82.79 46.93
N ALA A 180 40.46 -81.77 46.67
CA ALA A 180 41.55 -81.37 47.54
C ALA A 180 41.02 -80.96 48.93
N GLN A 181 39.94 -80.19 49.01
CA GLN A 181 39.27 -79.85 50.26
C GLN A 181 38.80 -81.10 51.01
N SER A 182 38.16 -82.05 50.32
CA SER A 182 37.67 -83.28 50.97
C SER A 182 38.78 -84.17 51.54
N GLU A 183 39.97 -84.20 50.91
CA GLU A 183 41.13 -84.91 51.46
C GLU A 183 41.78 -84.13 52.61
N VAL A 184 41.78 -82.79 52.56
CA VAL A 184 42.17 -81.94 53.72
C VAL A 184 41.26 -82.19 54.91
N ASP A 185 39.94 -82.20 54.72
CA ASP A 185 38.95 -82.46 55.78
C ASP A 185 39.14 -83.86 56.39
N ARG A 186 39.39 -84.87 55.54
CA ARG A 186 39.70 -86.24 55.96
C ARG A 186 41.02 -86.34 56.74
N LEU A 187 42.07 -85.63 56.31
CA LEU A 187 43.35 -85.58 57.02
C LEU A 187 43.22 -84.85 58.38
N LEU A 188 42.34 -83.85 58.48
CA LEU A 188 42.01 -83.18 59.74
C LEU A 188 41.25 -84.12 60.70
N GLU A 189 40.33 -84.94 60.19
CA GLU A 189 39.63 -85.96 61.01
C GLU A 189 40.63 -87.01 61.54
N ILE A 190 41.55 -87.51 60.70
CA ILE A 190 42.61 -88.44 61.12
C ILE A 190 43.56 -87.78 62.15
N LEU A 191 43.94 -86.52 61.96
CA LEU A 191 44.75 -85.76 62.94
C LEU A 191 44.05 -85.66 64.30
N LYS A 192 42.74 -85.44 64.30
CA LYS A 192 41.87 -85.35 65.48
C LYS A 192 41.67 -86.71 66.14
N GLU A 193 41.56 -87.80 65.39
CA GLU A 193 41.60 -89.17 65.93
C GLU A 193 42.96 -89.47 66.60
N VAL A 194 44.08 -89.15 65.95
CA VAL A 194 45.43 -89.32 66.50
C VAL A 194 45.67 -88.45 67.73
N GLU A 195 45.17 -87.21 67.75
CA GLU A 195 45.23 -86.34 68.94
C GLU A 195 44.36 -86.88 70.09
N ASN A 196 43.18 -87.46 69.79
CA ASN A 196 42.35 -88.13 70.79
C ASN A 196 43.02 -89.41 71.34
N GLU A 197 43.58 -90.28 70.47
CA GLU A 197 44.38 -91.42 70.91
C GLU A 197 45.55 -90.99 71.78
N LYS A 198 46.24 -89.91 71.41
CA LYS A 198 47.34 -89.35 72.19
C LYS A 198 46.84 -88.83 73.53
N ASN A 199 45.72 -88.11 73.58
CA ASN A 199 45.10 -87.66 74.83
C ASN A 199 44.66 -88.82 75.73
N ASP A 200 44.21 -89.96 75.17
CA ASP A 200 43.87 -91.15 75.94
C ASP A 200 45.12 -91.94 76.39
N LYS A 201 46.19 -91.95 75.60
CA LYS A 201 47.51 -92.44 76.02
C LYS A 201 48.10 -91.56 77.12
N ASP A 202 47.97 -90.23 77.04
CA ASP A 202 48.37 -89.27 78.07
C ASP A 202 47.54 -89.47 79.36
N LYS A 203 46.22 -89.74 79.26
CA LYS A 203 45.39 -90.17 80.42
C LYS A 203 45.87 -91.51 81.00
N LYS A 204 46.26 -92.48 80.15
CA LYS A 204 46.76 -93.78 80.59
C LYS A 204 48.13 -93.70 81.25
N ILE A 205 49.00 -92.81 80.76
CA ILE A 205 50.25 -92.43 81.41
C ILE A 205 49.95 -91.80 82.78
N ALA A 206 49.02 -90.83 82.87
CA ALA A 206 48.61 -90.25 84.15
C ALA A 206 47.99 -91.28 85.13
N GLU A 207 47.34 -92.33 84.62
CA GLU A 207 46.80 -93.44 85.44
C GLU A 207 47.91 -94.40 85.92
N LEU A 208 48.91 -94.69 85.09
CA LEU A 208 50.10 -95.47 85.47
C LEU A 208 51.00 -94.68 86.43
N GLU A 209 51.22 -93.39 86.18
CA GLU A 209 51.85 -92.46 87.10
C GLU A 209 51.10 -92.41 88.43
N ARG A 210 49.76 -92.46 88.43
CA ARG A 210 48.94 -92.55 89.64
C ARG A 210 49.18 -93.87 90.39
N GLN A 211 49.29 -95.01 89.71
CA GLN A 211 49.66 -96.28 90.36
C GLN A 211 51.07 -96.23 90.99
N VAL A 212 52.06 -95.64 90.29
CA VAL A 212 53.41 -95.40 90.83
C VAL A 212 53.38 -94.43 92.02
N LYS A 213 52.51 -93.42 91.98
CA LYS A 213 52.34 -92.36 92.99
C LYS A 213 51.53 -92.79 94.21
N ASP A 214 50.83 -93.91 94.16
CA ASP A 214 50.20 -94.52 95.34
C ASP A 214 51.09 -95.56 96.05
N GLN A 215 52.18 -96.05 95.42
CA GLN A 215 53.27 -96.71 96.15
C GLN A 215 54.29 -95.72 96.75
N ASN A 216 54.57 -94.59 96.10
CA ASN A 216 55.56 -93.60 96.58
C ASN A 216 54.98 -92.47 97.46
N LYS A 217 54.23 -92.83 98.52
CA LYS A 217 53.68 -91.88 99.52
C LYS A 217 54.20 -92.06 100.95
N LYS A 218 55.51 -92.28 101.07
CA LYS A 218 56.27 -91.97 102.30
C LYS A 218 57.57 -91.22 101.97
N VAL A 219 57.46 -89.93 101.60
CA VAL A 219 58.42 -88.85 101.90
C VAL A 219 57.96 -87.52 101.27
N ALA A 220 58.15 -86.42 102.01
CA ALA A 220 58.17 -84.99 101.62
C ALA A 220 57.10 -84.38 100.68
N ASN A 221 56.34 -83.42 101.23
CA ASN A 221 55.73 -82.29 100.49
C ASN A 221 56.87 -81.35 99.98
N LEU A 222 56.76 -80.50 98.95
CA LEU A 222 55.74 -79.47 98.63
C LEU A 222 55.92 -78.96 97.18
N LYS A 223 54.83 -78.65 96.44
CA LYS A 223 54.56 -77.28 95.92
C LYS A 223 53.26 -77.09 95.13
N HIS A 224 52.88 -75.81 95.05
CA HIS A 224 51.76 -75.15 94.37
C HIS A 224 52.33 -73.80 93.85
N LYS A 225 51.79 -73.05 92.88
CA LYS A 225 50.50 -73.07 92.15
C LYS A 225 50.72 -73.78 90.76
N GLU A 226 50.10 -73.53 89.60
CA GLU A 226 49.12 -72.52 89.13
C GLU A 226 48.18 -73.11 88.04
N GLN A 227 46.95 -72.60 87.93
CA GLN A 227 46.00 -72.98 86.85
C GLN A 227 44.93 -71.89 86.59
N VAL A 228 45.30 -70.70 86.09
CA VAL A 228 44.32 -69.64 85.71
C VAL A 228 44.66 -68.91 84.39
N GLU A 229 45.02 -69.65 83.33
CA GLU A 229 45.26 -69.05 82.00
C GLU A 229 44.26 -69.51 80.92
N LYS A 230 44.01 -70.82 80.81
CA LYS A 230 43.16 -71.42 79.75
C LYS A 230 41.65 -71.13 79.82
N LYS A 231 41.20 -70.12 80.57
CA LYS A 231 39.79 -69.66 80.56
C LYS A 231 39.59 -68.16 80.37
N LYS A 232 40.66 -67.35 80.35
CA LYS A 232 40.57 -65.90 80.07
C LYS A 232 40.87 -65.58 78.60
N SER A 233 41.78 -66.32 77.99
CA SER A 233 42.15 -66.18 76.56
C SER A 233 40.97 -66.42 75.61
N ALA A 234 40.11 -67.41 75.87
CA ALA A 234 38.96 -67.72 75.01
C ALA A 234 37.94 -66.57 74.95
N GLN A 235 37.53 -66.03 76.10
CA GLN A 235 36.56 -64.92 76.14
C GLN A 235 37.14 -63.64 75.54
N MET A 236 38.44 -63.37 75.71
CA MET A 236 39.12 -62.24 75.05
C MET A 236 39.08 -62.34 73.52
N LEU A 237 39.19 -63.55 72.95
CA LEU A 237 39.16 -63.79 71.51
C LEU A 237 37.75 -63.63 70.91
N GLU A 238 36.73 -64.01 71.66
CA GLU A 238 35.32 -63.91 71.26
C GLU A 238 34.78 -62.47 71.42
N GLU A 239 35.22 -61.75 72.46
CA GLU A 239 34.99 -60.30 72.60
C GLU A 239 35.84 -59.44 71.64
N ALA A 240 36.96 -59.96 71.13
CA ALA A 240 37.74 -59.31 70.07
C ALA A 240 36.97 -59.39 68.74
N ARG A 241 36.56 -60.60 68.31
CA ARG A 241 35.77 -60.78 67.08
C ARG A 241 34.50 -59.92 67.08
N ARG A 242 33.70 -59.94 68.15
CA ARG A 242 32.50 -59.07 68.23
C ARG A 242 32.77 -57.56 68.24
N ARG A 243 34.00 -57.10 68.52
CA ARG A 243 34.39 -55.69 68.30
C ARG A 243 34.88 -55.48 66.87
N GLU A 244 35.60 -56.43 66.31
CA GLU A 244 36.07 -56.44 64.92
C GLU A 244 34.90 -56.44 63.93
N ASP A 245 33.91 -57.32 64.10
CA ASP A 245 32.68 -57.40 63.31
C ASP A 245 31.91 -56.07 63.35
N ASN A 246 31.65 -55.53 64.56
CA ASN A 246 30.96 -54.24 64.74
C ASN A 246 31.74 -53.04 64.17
N LEU A 247 33.07 -53.07 64.22
CA LEU A 247 33.92 -52.04 63.60
C LEU A 247 33.89 -52.17 62.07
N ASN A 248 33.84 -53.39 61.54
CA ASN A 248 33.74 -53.65 60.11
C ASN A 248 32.38 -53.22 59.55
N ASP A 249 31.27 -53.54 60.22
CA ASP A 249 29.92 -53.07 59.86
C ASP A 249 29.82 -51.54 59.90
N SER A 250 30.39 -50.91 60.94
CA SER A 250 30.44 -49.44 61.06
C SER A 250 31.31 -48.80 59.96
N SER A 251 32.43 -49.44 59.61
CA SER A 251 33.30 -49.03 58.50
C SER A 251 32.58 -49.16 57.14
N GLN A 252 31.84 -50.25 56.92
CA GLN A 252 31.05 -50.46 55.70
C GLN A 252 29.93 -49.42 55.59
N GLN A 253 29.19 -49.15 56.67
CA GLN A 253 28.17 -48.09 56.68
C GLN A 253 28.77 -46.70 56.39
N LEU A 254 30.00 -46.42 56.84
CA LEU A 254 30.71 -45.19 56.50
C LEU A 254 31.15 -45.15 55.03
N GLN A 255 31.63 -46.26 54.45
CA GLN A 255 31.93 -46.33 53.01
C GLN A 255 30.67 -46.17 52.15
N ASP A 256 29.57 -46.82 52.51
CA ASP A 256 28.28 -46.71 51.81
C ASP A 256 27.69 -45.29 51.93
N SER A 257 27.95 -44.61 53.06
CA SER A 257 27.58 -43.21 53.30
C SER A 257 28.49 -42.20 52.58
N LEU A 258 29.73 -42.57 52.26
CA LEU A 258 30.64 -41.79 51.44
C LEU A 258 30.27 -41.92 49.96
N ARG A 259 30.14 -43.14 49.42
CA ARG A 259 29.69 -43.37 48.04
C ARG A 259 28.43 -42.59 47.70
N LYS A 260 27.37 -42.69 48.52
CA LYS A 260 26.11 -41.93 48.33
C LYS A 260 26.24 -40.41 48.39
N LYS A 261 27.35 -39.86 48.89
CA LYS A 261 27.68 -38.44 48.83
C LYS A 261 28.50 -38.12 47.59
N ASP A 262 29.44 -39.00 47.22
CA ASP A 262 30.23 -38.88 45.99
C ASP A 262 29.29 -38.95 44.76
N ASP A 263 28.41 -39.96 44.69
CA ASP A 263 27.33 -40.11 43.71
C ASP A 263 26.48 -38.81 43.62
N ARG A 264 26.13 -38.24 44.78
CA ARG A 264 25.29 -37.02 44.88
C ARG A 264 26.05 -35.74 44.56
N ILE A 265 27.38 -35.73 44.68
CA ILE A 265 28.22 -34.62 44.22
C ILE A 265 28.31 -34.68 42.69
N GLU A 266 28.50 -35.85 42.10
CA GLU A 266 28.54 -36.04 40.65
C GLU A 266 27.22 -35.60 39.97
N GLU A 267 26.06 -36.00 40.53
CA GLU A 267 24.73 -35.50 40.11
C GLU A 267 24.62 -33.96 40.16
N LEU A 268 25.15 -33.32 41.21
CA LEU A 268 25.07 -31.87 41.40
C LEU A 268 26.05 -31.10 40.51
N GLU A 269 27.22 -31.68 40.21
CA GLU A 269 28.13 -31.11 39.21
C GLU A 269 27.56 -31.24 37.79
N GLU A 270 26.90 -32.34 37.45
CA GLU A 270 26.29 -32.54 36.14
C GLU A 270 25.13 -31.55 35.92
N ALA A 271 24.22 -31.43 36.89
CA ALA A 271 23.16 -30.41 36.84
C ALA A 271 23.72 -28.97 36.79
N LEU A 272 24.90 -28.71 37.37
CA LEU A 272 25.58 -27.41 37.26
C LEU A 272 26.18 -27.20 35.87
N ARG A 273 26.78 -28.24 35.26
CA ARG A 273 27.27 -28.21 33.87
C ARG A 273 26.13 -27.91 32.89
N GLU A 274 25.00 -28.60 33.03
CA GLU A 274 23.77 -28.35 32.24
C GLU A 274 23.25 -26.92 32.44
N SER A 275 23.13 -26.46 33.70
CA SER A 275 22.64 -25.11 34.02
C SER A 275 23.50 -23.99 33.40
N VAL A 276 24.83 -24.17 33.37
CA VAL A 276 25.76 -23.24 32.71
C VAL A 276 25.60 -23.29 31.19
N GLN A 277 25.47 -24.49 30.60
CA GLN A 277 25.23 -24.62 29.16
C GLN A 277 23.92 -23.96 28.72
N ILE A 278 22.81 -24.25 29.41
CA ILE A 278 21.48 -23.66 29.14
C ILE A 278 21.52 -22.13 29.27
N THR A 279 22.31 -21.60 30.22
CA THR A 279 22.48 -20.14 30.37
C THR A 279 23.22 -19.55 29.17
N ALA A 280 24.33 -20.15 28.73
CA ALA A 280 25.09 -19.68 27.57
C ALA A 280 24.31 -19.79 26.25
N GLU A 281 23.56 -20.88 26.05
CA GLU A 281 22.66 -21.05 24.90
C GLU A 281 21.55 -19.98 24.89
N ARG A 282 20.96 -19.69 26.05
CA ARG A 282 19.95 -18.63 26.21
C ARG A 282 20.51 -17.24 25.95
N GLU A 283 21.71 -16.92 26.43
CA GLU A 283 22.37 -15.64 26.15
C GLU A 283 22.70 -15.47 24.67
N MET A 284 23.14 -16.54 24.00
CA MET A 284 23.39 -16.55 22.55
C MET A 284 22.11 -16.31 21.75
N VAL A 285 21.00 -16.99 22.09
CA VAL A 285 19.69 -16.76 21.45
C VAL A 285 19.22 -15.32 21.70
N LEU A 286 19.33 -14.81 22.94
CA LEU A 286 18.85 -13.46 23.27
C LEU A 286 19.66 -12.37 22.53
N ALA A 287 20.96 -12.55 22.34
CA ALA A 287 21.79 -11.67 21.51
C ALA A 287 21.46 -11.78 20.00
N GLN A 288 21.08 -12.98 19.52
CA GLN A 288 20.60 -13.18 18.16
C GLN A 288 19.24 -12.50 17.92
N GLU A 289 18.31 -12.61 18.87
CA GLU A 289 17.01 -11.92 18.83
C GLU A 289 17.15 -10.40 18.91
N GLU A 290 18.04 -9.86 19.75
CA GLU A 290 18.30 -8.42 19.78
C GLU A 290 18.94 -7.91 18.47
N SER A 291 19.79 -8.72 17.83
CA SER A 291 20.30 -8.44 16.48
C SER A 291 19.19 -8.51 15.42
N ALA A 292 18.27 -9.47 15.50
CA ALA A 292 17.12 -9.55 14.60
C ALA A 292 16.20 -8.34 14.76
N ARG A 293 15.79 -8.03 16.00
CA ARG A 293 14.91 -6.90 16.36
C ARG A 293 15.50 -5.57 15.89
N THR A 294 16.78 -5.31 16.17
CA THR A 294 17.44 -4.06 15.74
C THR A 294 17.69 -3.96 14.24
N ASN A 295 17.52 -5.04 13.46
CA ASN A 295 17.50 -4.98 11.99
C ASN A 295 16.07 -4.79 11.46
N ALA A 296 15.06 -5.41 12.09
CA ALA A 296 13.65 -5.17 11.79
C ALA A 296 13.24 -3.70 12.08
N GLU A 297 13.65 -3.15 13.23
CA GLU A 297 13.46 -1.73 13.60
C GLU A 297 13.93 -0.78 12.48
N LYS A 298 15.11 -1.04 11.88
CA LYS A 298 15.64 -0.25 10.76
C LYS A 298 14.85 -0.41 9.48
N GLN A 299 14.42 -1.63 9.13
CA GLN A 299 13.57 -1.86 7.95
C GLN A 299 12.22 -1.14 8.09
N VAL A 300 11.64 -1.12 9.29
CA VAL A 300 10.42 -0.35 9.58
C VAL A 300 10.67 1.15 9.43
N GLU A 301 11.79 1.69 9.92
CA GLU A 301 12.15 3.10 9.76
C GLU A 301 12.38 3.49 8.28
N GLU A 302 13.11 2.67 7.52
CA GLU A 302 13.29 2.85 6.06
C GLU A 302 11.96 2.81 5.29
N LEU A 303 11.06 1.89 5.64
CA LEU A 303 9.72 1.78 5.03
C LEU A 303 8.81 2.97 5.39
N LEU A 304 8.87 3.49 6.62
CA LEU A 304 8.11 4.67 7.03
C LEU A 304 8.57 5.92 6.25
N ILE A 305 9.89 6.10 6.06
CA ILE A 305 10.46 7.18 5.26
C ILE A 305 10.03 7.04 3.78
N ALA A 306 10.05 5.83 3.23
CA ALA A 306 9.58 5.57 1.87
C ALA A 306 8.07 5.86 1.70
N MET A 307 7.25 5.45 2.68
CA MET A 307 5.81 5.68 2.67
C MET A 307 5.45 7.17 2.73
N GLU A 308 6.11 7.96 3.58
CA GLU A 308 5.89 9.41 3.63
C GLU A 308 6.32 10.10 2.33
N LYS A 309 7.41 9.65 1.69
CA LYS A 309 7.81 10.14 0.36
C LYS A 309 6.74 9.85 -0.70
N VAL A 310 6.18 8.64 -0.74
CA VAL A 310 5.06 8.28 -1.63
C VAL A 310 3.82 9.13 -1.34
N ARG A 311 3.51 9.39 -0.07
CA ARG A 311 2.39 10.25 0.34
C ARG A 311 2.56 11.70 -0.16
N GLN A 312 3.77 12.24 -0.11
CA GLN A 312 4.10 13.58 -0.63
C GLN A 312 4.04 13.64 -2.16
N GLU A 313 4.50 12.61 -2.87
CA GLU A 313 4.37 12.54 -4.33
C GLU A 313 2.91 12.40 -4.79
N LEU A 314 2.09 11.62 -4.08
CA LEU A 314 0.64 11.53 -4.30
C LEU A 314 -0.04 12.91 -4.14
N GLU A 315 0.28 13.66 -3.09
CA GLU A 315 -0.31 14.98 -2.87
C GLU A 315 0.15 16.00 -3.93
N SER A 316 1.40 15.92 -4.39
CA SER A 316 1.91 16.68 -5.54
C SER A 316 1.13 16.35 -6.83
N MET A 317 0.80 15.07 -7.06
CA MET A 317 -0.01 14.65 -8.21
C MET A 317 -1.46 15.15 -8.12
N LYS A 318 -2.10 15.12 -6.95
CA LYS A 318 -3.44 15.70 -6.74
C LYS A 318 -3.46 17.20 -7.04
N ALA A 319 -2.48 17.95 -6.53
CA ALA A 319 -2.37 19.38 -6.78
C ALA A 319 -2.20 19.70 -8.28
N LYS A 320 -1.36 18.91 -8.98
CA LYS A 320 -1.18 19.00 -10.43
C LYS A 320 -2.48 18.69 -11.19
N LEU A 321 -3.20 17.61 -10.83
CA LEU A 321 -4.49 17.23 -11.43
C LEU A 321 -5.57 18.31 -11.24
N SER A 322 -5.68 18.87 -10.03
CA SER A 322 -6.61 19.97 -9.76
C SER A 322 -6.30 21.19 -10.65
N SER A 323 -5.02 21.53 -10.82
CA SER A 323 -4.61 22.65 -11.68
C SER A 323 -4.87 22.43 -13.18
N THR A 324 -4.81 21.18 -13.68
CA THR A 324 -5.15 20.87 -15.07
C THR A 324 -6.66 20.79 -15.29
N GLN A 325 -7.42 20.31 -14.31
CA GLN A 325 -8.89 20.35 -14.32
C GLN A 325 -9.42 21.80 -14.32
N GLN A 326 -8.87 22.68 -13.49
CA GLN A 326 -9.22 24.11 -13.51
C GLN A 326 -8.92 24.72 -14.89
N SER A 327 -7.72 24.48 -15.44
CA SER A 327 -7.35 25.05 -16.74
C SER A 327 -8.22 24.50 -17.89
N LEU A 328 -8.68 23.24 -17.81
CA LEU A 328 -9.66 22.69 -18.75
C LEU A 328 -10.99 23.45 -18.66
N ALA A 329 -11.55 23.64 -17.47
CA ALA A 329 -12.81 24.37 -17.26
C ALA A 329 -12.72 25.84 -17.72
N GLU A 330 -11.56 26.50 -17.55
CA GLU A 330 -11.28 27.82 -18.11
C GLU A 330 -11.30 27.83 -19.65
N LYS A 331 -10.72 26.81 -20.29
CA LYS A 331 -10.76 26.67 -21.77
C LYS A 331 -12.14 26.32 -22.29
N GLU A 332 -12.91 25.49 -21.59
CA GLU A 332 -14.30 25.18 -21.92
C GLU A 332 -15.17 26.44 -21.83
N THR A 333 -15.03 27.22 -20.75
CA THR A 333 -15.72 28.51 -20.57
C THR A 333 -15.36 29.52 -21.66
N HIS A 334 -14.07 29.66 -21.99
CA HIS A 334 -13.65 30.53 -23.08
C HIS A 334 -14.21 30.07 -24.44
N LEU A 335 -14.29 28.76 -24.67
CA LEU A 335 -14.84 28.17 -25.89
C LEU A 335 -16.37 28.33 -25.99
N THR A 336 -17.11 28.29 -24.88
CA THR A 336 -18.55 28.64 -24.88
C THR A 336 -18.77 30.13 -25.13
N ASN A 337 -17.93 31.02 -24.58
CA ASN A 337 -17.97 32.45 -24.89
C ASN A 337 -17.71 32.74 -26.38
N LEU A 338 -16.65 32.17 -26.98
CA LEU A 338 -16.37 32.29 -28.41
C LEU A 338 -17.52 31.74 -29.28
N ARG A 339 -18.22 30.68 -28.85
CA ARG A 339 -19.44 30.19 -29.52
C ARG A 339 -20.57 31.20 -29.44
N ALA A 340 -20.83 31.79 -28.27
CA ALA A 340 -21.88 32.78 -28.06
C ALA A 340 -21.59 34.09 -28.84
N GLU A 341 -20.37 34.59 -28.82
CA GLU A 341 -19.91 35.72 -29.64
C GLU A 341 -20.11 35.44 -31.13
N ARG A 342 -19.71 34.25 -31.60
CA ARG A 342 -19.90 33.87 -33.01
C ARG A 342 -21.39 33.82 -33.38
N ARG A 343 -22.29 33.43 -32.48
CA ARG A 343 -23.75 33.53 -32.69
C ARG A 343 -24.20 34.98 -32.82
N LYS A 344 -23.79 35.85 -31.89
CA LYS A 344 -24.12 37.30 -31.88
C LYS A 344 -23.69 38.00 -33.18
N HIS A 345 -22.44 37.82 -33.60
CA HIS A 345 -21.95 38.38 -34.87
C HIS A 345 -22.71 37.85 -36.10
N LEU A 346 -23.19 36.59 -36.07
CA LEU A 346 -24.03 36.03 -37.12
C LEU A 346 -25.40 36.69 -37.17
N GLU A 347 -26.01 36.96 -36.01
CA GLU A 347 -27.28 37.67 -35.90
C GLU A 347 -27.18 39.11 -36.41
N GLU A 348 -26.16 39.86 -35.96
CA GLU A 348 -25.85 41.22 -36.41
C GLU A 348 -25.66 41.30 -37.93
N VAL A 349 -24.93 40.34 -38.51
CA VAL A 349 -24.74 40.26 -39.97
C VAL A 349 -26.03 39.91 -40.72
N LEU A 350 -26.97 39.18 -40.11
CA LEU A 350 -28.28 38.94 -40.70
C LEU A 350 -29.22 40.16 -40.56
N GLU A 351 -29.11 40.92 -39.48
CA GLU A 351 -29.86 42.17 -39.27
C GLU A 351 -29.40 43.29 -40.20
N MET A 352 -28.09 43.59 -40.29
CA MET A 352 -27.56 44.59 -41.23
C MET A 352 -27.95 44.28 -42.69
N LYS A 353 -28.03 43.00 -43.08
CA LYS A 353 -28.54 42.58 -44.40
C LYS A 353 -30.04 42.83 -44.57
N GLN A 354 -30.84 42.67 -43.51
CA GLN A 354 -32.27 42.97 -43.53
C GLN A 354 -32.51 44.48 -43.66
N GLU A 355 -31.76 45.30 -42.92
CA GLU A 355 -31.81 46.76 -43.00
C GLU A 355 -31.37 47.28 -44.37
N ALA A 356 -30.26 46.78 -44.92
CA ALA A 356 -29.78 47.16 -46.25
C ALA A 356 -30.81 46.83 -47.37
N LEU A 357 -31.50 45.69 -47.26
CA LEU A 357 -32.59 45.33 -48.18
C LEU A 357 -33.81 46.24 -48.01
N LEU A 358 -34.19 46.60 -46.79
CA LEU A 358 -35.27 47.55 -46.51
C LEU A 358 -34.96 48.96 -47.05
N ALA A 359 -33.73 49.44 -46.83
CA ALA A 359 -33.26 50.72 -47.35
C ALA A 359 -33.29 50.74 -48.90
N ALA A 360 -32.79 49.69 -49.55
CA ALA A 360 -32.84 49.56 -51.00
C ALA A 360 -34.27 49.52 -51.55
N ILE A 361 -35.20 48.82 -50.88
CA ILE A 361 -36.63 48.84 -51.26
C ILE A 361 -37.21 50.24 -51.15
N SER A 362 -36.93 50.95 -50.05
CA SER A 362 -37.38 52.33 -49.82
C SER A 362 -36.81 53.30 -50.87
N GLU A 363 -35.56 53.12 -51.29
CA GLU A 363 -34.95 53.89 -52.37
C GLU A 363 -35.65 53.65 -53.72
N LYS A 364 -35.99 52.38 -54.05
CA LYS A 364 -36.77 52.07 -55.26
C LYS A 364 -38.18 52.67 -55.20
N ASP A 365 -38.84 52.67 -54.04
CA ASP A 365 -40.16 53.31 -53.87
C ASP A 365 -40.10 54.84 -54.03
N ALA A 366 -39.08 55.50 -53.47
CA ALA A 366 -38.87 56.93 -53.67
C ALA A 366 -38.62 57.27 -55.15
N ASN A 367 -37.79 56.49 -55.84
CA ASN A 367 -37.53 56.64 -57.28
C ASN A 367 -38.78 56.38 -58.14
N ILE A 368 -39.62 55.40 -57.79
CA ILE A 368 -40.91 55.15 -58.43
C ILE A 368 -41.84 56.36 -58.25
N ALA A 369 -42.00 56.87 -57.02
CA ALA A 369 -42.86 58.00 -56.74
C ALA A 369 -42.42 59.27 -57.49
N LEU A 370 -41.12 59.56 -57.53
CA LEU A 370 -40.57 60.70 -58.30
C LEU A 370 -40.85 60.58 -59.80
N LEU A 371 -40.73 59.38 -60.38
CA LEU A 371 -41.02 59.16 -61.81
C LEU A 371 -42.53 59.16 -62.12
N GLU A 372 -43.38 58.67 -61.21
CA GLU A 372 -44.84 58.71 -61.36
C GLU A 372 -45.42 60.13 -61.20
N LEU A 373 -44.75 61.01 -60.45
CA LEU A 373 -45.04 62.44 -60.42
C LEU A 373 -44.48 63.20 -61.65
N SER A 374 -43.56 62.61 -62.41
CA SER A 374 -42.99 63.21 -63.62
C SER A 374 -43.91 63.03 -64.84
N SER A 375 -43.99 64.03 -65.72
CA SER A 375 -44.96 64.08 -66.82
C SER A 375 -44.95 62.84 -67.70
N SER A 376 -46.11 62.22 -67.90
CA SER A 376 -46.27 60.92 -68.59
C SER A 376 -45.69 60.90 -70.01
N LYS A 377 -44.52 60.27 -70.16
CA LYS A 377 -43.93 59.86 -71.44
C LYS A 377 -43.80 58.35 -71.43
N LYS A 378 -43.96 57.69 -72.58
CA LYS A 378 -43.89 56.22 -72.67
C LYS A 378 -42.59 55.65 -72.05
N LYS A 379 -41.47 56.36 -72.19
CA LYS A 379 -40.17 55.99 -71.60
C LYS A 379 -40.16 56.00 -70.06
N THR A 380 -40.77 57.00 -69.39
CA THR A 380 -40.82 56.99 -67.92
C THR A 380 -41.73 55.88 -67.38
N GLN A 381 -42.77 55.50 -68.13
CA GLN A 381 -43.60 54.34 -67.79
C GLN A 381 -42.86 53.00 -67.92
N GLU A 382 -41.98 52.86 -68.91
CA GLU A 382 -41.09 51.69 -69.07
C GLU A 382 -40.04 51.63 -67.95
N GLU A 383 -39.48 52.77 -67.54
CA GLU A 383 -38.53 52.89 -66.43
C GLU A 383 -39.17 52.57 -65.07
N VAL A 384 -40.38 53.08 -64.79
CA VAL A 384 -41.18 52.71 -63.59
C VAL A 384 -41.49 51.20 -63.58
N ALA A 385 -41.81 50.61 -64.73
CA ALA A 385 -42.04 49.17 -64.83
C ALA A 385 -40.75 48.33 -64.62
N ALA A 386 -39.57 48.89 -64.90
CA ALA A 386 -38.29 48.25 -64.56
C ALA A 386 -38.04 48.30 -63.05
N LEU A 387 -38.17 49.47 -62.42
CA LEU A 387 -37.98 49.66 -60.99
C LEU A 387 -38.93 48.81 -60.14
N LYS A 388 -40.20 48.65 -60.55
CA LYS A 388 -41.16 47.77 -59.85
C LYS A 388 -40.70 46.31 -59.83
N ARG A 389 -40.23 45.78 -60.96
CA ARG A 389 -39.65 44.41 -61.03
C ARG A 389 -38.35 44.28 -60.23
N GLU A 390 -37.57 45.35 -60.09
CA GLU A 390 -36.37 45.36 -59.26
C GLU A 390 -36.73 45.34 -57.77
N LYS A 391 -37.69 46.18 -57.34
CA LYS A 391 -38.28 46.14 -56.00
C LYS A 391 -38.85 44.75 -55.68
N ASP A 392 -39.60 44.13 -56.58
CA ASP A 392 -40.18 42.79 -56.34
C ASP A 392 -39.10 41.73 -56.06
N ARG A 393 -37.94 41.82 -56.71
CA ARG A 393 -36.76 40.97 -56.43
C ARG A 393 -36.16 41.26 -55.06
N LEU A 394 -36.00 42.53 -54.69
CA LEU A 394 -35.50 42.92 -53.36
C LEU A 394 -36.48 42.46 -52.25
N VAL A 395 -37.79 42.54 -52.47
CA VAL A 395 -38.83 42.03 -51.56
C VAL A 395 -38.77 40.50 -51.43
N GLN A 396 -38.47 39.77 -52.50
CA GLN A 396 -38.22 38.32 -52.44
C GLN A 396 -36.95 37.99 -51.65
N GLN A 397 -35.86 38.73 -51.87
CA GLN A 397 -34.61 38.59 -51.11
C GLN A 397 -34.82 38.90 -49.62
N LEU A 398 -35.60 39.95 -49.30
CA LEU A 398 -35.96 40.29 -47.92
C LEU A 398 -36.73 39.15 -47.24
N LYS A 399 -37.73 38.56 -47.90
CA LYS A 399 -38.46 37.40 -47.37
C LYS A 399 -37.55 36.20 -47.10
N GLN A 400 -36.65 35.88 -48.02
CA GLN A 400 -35.65 34.82 -47.82
C GLN A 400 -34.72 35.15 -46.64
N GLN A 401 -34.30 36.42 -46.50
CA GLN A 401 -33.43 36.86 -45.42
C GLN A 401 -34.11 36.79 -44.04
N THR A 402 -35.38 37.18 -43.95
CA THR A 402 -36.18 36.99 -42.72
C THR A 402 -36.35 35.51 -42.38
N GLN A 403 -36.60 34.64 -43.38
CA GLN A 403 -36.65 33.19 -43.16
C GLN A 403 -35.30 32.62 -42.69
N ASN A 404 -34.17 33.09 -43.25
CA ASN A 404 -32.83 32.69 -42.82
C ASN A 404 -32.58 33.10 -41.36
N ARG A 405 -32.99 34.31 -40.95
CA ARG A 405 -32.87 34.79 -39.55
C ARG A 405 -33.74 33.98 -38.60
N MET A 406 -34.98 33.67 -38.99
CA MET A 406 -35.85 32.77 -38.21
C MET A 406 -35.27 31.36 -38.07
N LYS A 407 -34.62 30.81 -39.12
CA LYS A 407 -33.98 29.50 -39.02
C LYS A 407 -32.77 29.52 -38.08
N LEU A 408 -31.90 30.53 -38.17
CA LEU A 408 -30.78 30.67 -37.24
C LEU A 408 -31.26 30.71 -35.78
N MET A 409 -32.35 31.46 -35.52
CA MET A 409 -32.96 31.50 -34.19
C MET A 409 -33.49 30.14 -33.73
N ALA A 410 -34.09 29.34 -34.61
CA ALA A 410 -34.55 27.99 -34.26
C ALA A 410 -33.38 27.04 -34.00
N ASP A 411 -32.39 26.99 -34.91
CA ASP A 411 -31.19 26.15 -34.81
C ASP A 411 -30.39 26.46 -33.50
N ASN A 412 -30.47 27.69 -32.97
CA ASN A 412 -29.83 28.09 -31.72
C ASN A 412 -30.45 27.47 -30.45
N TYR A 413 -31.76 27.17 -30.41
CA TYR A 413 -32.40 26.61 -29.21
C TYR A 413 -32.04 25.13 -28.97
N GLU A 414 -31.79 24.37 -30.04
CA GLU A 414 -31.42 22.95 -29.92
C GLU A 414 -30.04 22.78 -29.26
N ASP A 415 -29.06 23.64 -29.59
CA ASP A 415 -27.70 23.58 -29.03
C ASP A 415 -27.66 23.77 -27.51
N ASP A 416 -28.50 24.65 -26.94
CA ASP A 416 -28.51 24.91 -25.49
C ASP A 416 -29.41 23.92 -24.72
N HIS A 417 -30.41 23.28 -25.36
CA HIS A 417 -31.17 22.17 -24.74
C HIS A 417 -30.29 20.94 -24.44
N PHE A 418 -29.28 20.65 -25.27
CA PHE A 418 -28.28 19.61 -24.96
C PHE A 418 -27.39 19.95 -23.74
N LYS A 419 -27.24 21.23 -23.37
CA LYS A 419 -26.39 21.65 -22.23
C LYS A 419 -27.08 21.56 -20.88
N SER A 420 -28.41 21.70 -20.83
CA SER A 420 -29.17 21.60 -19.56
C SER A 420 -29.11 20.20 -18.92
N SER A 421 -28.63 19.17 -19.66
CA SER A 421 -28.40 17.82 -19.14
C SER A 421 -26.95 17.56 -18.69
N HIS A 422 -26.07 18.57 -18.74
CA HIS A 422 -24.63 18.42 -18.47
C HIS A 422 -24.05 19.41 -17.43
N SER A 423 -24.81 20.38 -16.94
CA SER A 423 -24.33 21.37 -15.96
C SER A 423 -24.15 20.85 -14.52
N ASN A 424 -23.85 19.55 -14.34
CA ASN A 424 -23.61 18.92 -13.03
C ASN A 424 -22.87 17.56 -13.14
N GLN A 425 -21.86 17.46 -14.03
CA GLN A 425 -20.98 16.28 -14.11
C GLN A 425 -19.50 16.60 -13.85
N THR A 426 -19.19 16.96 -12.60
CA THR A 426 -17.89 16.64 -11.99
C THR A 426 -17.82 15.13 -11.69
N ASN A 427 -18.04 14.32 -12.72
CA ASN A 427 -18.12 12.87 -12.68
C ASN A 427 -17.83 12.32 -14.08
N HIS A 428 -16.61 11.84 -14.31
CA HIS A 428 -16.41 10.84 -15.36
C HIS A 428 -17.11 9.55 -14.90
N LYS A 429 -18.40 9.38 -15.22
CA LYS A 429 -19.05 8.07 -15.07
C LYS A 429 -18.23 7.05 -15.89
N PRO A 430 -17.66 5.99 -15.29
CA PRO A 430 -16.85 5.05 -16.05
C PRO A 430 -17.68 4.34 -17.13
N SER A 431 -17.06 3.92 -18.23
CA SER A 431 -17.68 3.01 -19.21
C SER A 431 -18.25 1.78 -18.49
N PRO A 432 -19.34 1.14 -18.94
CA PRO A 432 -19.79 -0.14 -18.38
C PRO A 432 -18.65 -1.15 -18.13
N ASP A 433 -17.71 -1.27 -19.07
CA ASP A 433 -16.53 -2.13 -18.98
C ASP A 433 -15.60 -1.77 -17.81
N GLN A 434 -15.53 -0.48 -17.45
CA GLN A 434 -14.74 0.06 -16.34
C GLN A 434 -15.44 -0.10 -14.97
N ILE A 435 -16.73 -0.44 -14.95
CA ILE A 435 -17.50 -0.74 -13.72
C ILE A 435 -17.53 -2.26 -13.46
N ILE A 436 -17.57 -3.07 -14.53
CA ILE A 436 -17.57 -4.53 -14.43
C ILE A 436 -16.29 -5.05 -13.74
N GLN A 437 -15.10 -4.53 -14.07
CA GLN A 437 -13.86 -5.02 -13.46
C GLN A 437 -13.82 -4.82 -11.92
N PRO A 438 -14.10 -3.62 -11.35
CA PRO A 438 -14.27 -3.47 -9.90
C PRO A 438 -15.34 -4.36 -9.26
N LEU A 439 -16.45 -4.63 -9.95
CA LEU A 439 -17.49 -5.54 -9.46
C LEU A 439 -16.96 -6.97 -9.28
N LEU A 440 -16.17 -7.49 -10.22
CA LEU A 440 -15.55 -8.81 -10.11
C LEU A 440 -14.51 -8.88 -8.99
N GLU A 441 -13.76 -7.80 -8.77
CA GLU A 441 -12.78 -7.71 -7.68
C GLU A 441 -13.47 -7.67 -6.30
N LEU A 442 -14.60 -6.95 -6.18
CA LEU A 442 -15.43 -6.92 -4.97
C LEU A 442 -16.10 -8.26 -4.67
N ASP A 443 -16.52 -9.03 -5.66
CA ASP A 443 -17.11 -10.36 -5.43
C ASP A 443 -16.06 -11.44 -5.08
N GLN A 444 -14.86 -11.34 -5.66
CA GLN A 444 -13.71 -12.13 -5.22
C GLN A 444 -13.30 -11.79 -3.77
N ASN A 445 -13.34 -10.50 -3.39
CA ASN A 445 -13.07 -10.09 -2.01
C ASN A 445 -14.15 -10.61 -1.05
N ARG A 446 -15.42 -10.47 -1.43
CA ARG A 446 -16.58 -11.00 -0.70
C ARG A 446 -16.49 -12.52 -0.48
N SER A 447 -16.08 -13.27 -1.48
CA SER A 447 -15.84 -14.72 -1.40
C SER A 447 -14.74 -15.06 -0.39
N LYS A 448 -13.62 -14.31 -0.39
CA LYS A 448 -12.53 -14.45 0.60
C LYS A 448 -13.01 -14.11 2.02
N LEU A 449 -13.79 -13.02 2.17
CA LEU A 449 -14.37 -12.63 3.46
C LEU A 449 -15.32 -13.69 4.01
N LYS A 450 -16.21 -14.26 3.19
CA LYS A 450 -17.07 -15.38 3.62
C LYS A 450 -16.25 -16.57 4.13
N LEU A 451 -15.18 -16.94 3.42
CA LEU A 451 -14.29 -18.04 3.82
C LEU A 451 -13.55 -17.74 5.15
N TYR A 452 -13.04 -16.53 5.30
CA TYR A 452 -12.34 -16.07 6.51
C TYR A 452 -13.29 -16.02 7.72
N ILE A 453 -14.48 -15.45 7.56
CA ILE A 453 -15.55 -15.44 8.57
C ILE A 453 -15.92 -16.88 8.96
N GLY A 454 -16.06 -17.79 7.98
CA GLY A 454 -16.31 -19.21 8.23
C GLY A 454 -15.22 -19.88 9.06
N HIS A 455 -13.94 -19.55 8.82
CA HIS A 455 -12.81 -20.05 9.60
C HIS A 455 -12.81 -19.50 11.05
N LEU A 456 -13.02 -18.19 11.23
CA LEU A 456 -13.14 -17.58 12.56
C LEU A 456 -14.32 -18.17 13.36
N ILE A 457 -15.45 -18.42 12.69
CA ILE A 457 -16.62 -19.08 13.28
C ILE A 457 -16.30 -20.52 13.69
N ALA A 458 -15.52 -21.26 12.90
CA ALA A 458 -15.09 -22.62 13.27
C ALA A 458 -14.18 -22.60 14.51
N LEU A 459 -13.15 -21.74 14.54
CA LEU A 459 -12.25 -21.58 15.69
C LEU A 459 -13.01 -21.21 16.98
N CYS A 460 -14.03 -20.35 16.88
CA CYS A 460 -14.89 -20.02 18.02
C CYS A 460 -15.70 -21.23 18.50
N HIS A 461 -16.33 -21.98 17.59
CA HIS A 461 -17.14 -23.16 17.94
C HIS A 461 -16.30 -24.30 18.56
N ASP A 462 -15.09 -24.53 18.06
CA ASP A 462 -14.18 -25.55 18.58
C ASP A 462 -13.67 -25.22 20.00
N ARG A 463 -13.73 -23.93 20.41
CA ARG A 463 -13.27 -23.47 21.73
C ARG A 463 -14.39 -23.21 22.74
N ASP A 464 -15.30 -22.30 22.43
CA ASP A 464 -16.56 -22.08 23.16
C ASP A 464 -17.58 -21.37 22.24
N PRO A 465 -18.68 -22.05 21.84
CA PRO A 465 -19.77 -21.43 21.06
C PRO A 465 -20.37 -20.15 21.68
N LEU A 466 -20.18 -19.90 22.99
CA LEU A 466 -20.62 -18.66 23.64
C LEU A 466 -19.84 -17.41 23.20
N ILE A 467 -18.66 -17.54 22.58
CA ILE A 467 -17.87 -16.41 22.04
C ILE A 467 -18.66 -15.68 20.94
N LEU A 468 -19.47 -16.39 20.14
CA LEU A 468 -20.30 -15.82 19.07
C LEU A 468 -21.64 -15.24 19.59
N ARG A 469 -21.87 -15.23 20.91
CA ARG A 469 -23.20 -14.92 21.48
C ARG A 469 -23.60 -13.47 21.26
N GLY A 470 -24.57 -13.26 20.37
CA GLY A 470 -25.13 -11.95 20.03
C GLY A 470 -24.65 -11.43 18.69
N LEU A 471 -23.67 -12.08 18.07
CA LEU A 471 -23.32 -11.88 16.67
C LEU A 471 -24.33 -12.62 15.78
N THR A 472 -24.75 -11.98 14.69
CA THR A 472 -25.63 -12.58 13.67
C THR A 472 -25.05 -12.25 12.30
N PRO A 473 -24.78 -13.24 11.42
CA PRO A 473 -24.21 -12.97 10.10
C PRO A 473 -25.11 -12.04 9.26
N PRO A 474 -24.54 -11.09 8.50
CA PRO A 474 -25.31 -10.24 7.60
C PRO A 474 -25.96 -11.07 6.48
N ALA A 475 -27.01 -10.52 5.86
CA ALA A 475 -27.72 -11.21 4.77
C ALA A 475 -26.79 -11.56 3.60
N SER A 476 -25.80 -10.70 3.33
CA SER A 476 -24.77 -10.87 2.29
C SER A 476 -23.90 -12.12 2.47
N TYR A 477 -23.79 -12.67 3.68
CA TYR A 477 -23.06 -13.92 3.99
C TYR A 477 -23.76 -15.15 3.41
N ASN A 478 -25.10 -15.18 3.47
CA ASN A 478 -25.92 -16.38 3.20
C ASN A 478 -26.50 -16.44 1.77
N LEU A 479 -26.02 -15.59 0.86
CA LEU A 479 -26.36 -15.65 -0.56
C LEU A 479 -25.48 -16.70 -1.26
N ASP A 480 -26.09 -17.53 -2.11
CA ASP A 480 -25.37 -18.48 -2.98
C ASP A 480 -24.68 -17.72 -4.13
N ASP A 481 -23.37 -17.94 -4.30
CA ASP A 481 -22.56 -17.25 -5.31
C ASP A 481 -22.44 -18.08 -6.59
N ASP A 482 -23.48 -18.10 -7.44
CA ASP A 482 -23.33 -18.52 -8.85
C ASP A 482 -22.64 -17.40 -9.64
N GLN A 483 -21.32 -17.29 -9.44
CA GLN A 483 -20.46 -16.29 -10.08
C GLN A 483 -20.62 -16.32 -11.61
N ALA A 484 -20.75 -17.49 -12.22
CA ALA A 484 -20.89 -17.64 -13.66
C ALA A 484 -22.24 -17.10 -14.19
N ALA A 485 -23.34 -17.30 -13.44
CA ALA A 485 -24.62 -16.67 -13.77
C ALA A 485 -24.57 -15.15 -13.58
N TRP A 486 -23.95 -14.66 -12.50
CA TRP A 486 -23.84 -13.23 -12.18
C TRP A 486 -22.97 -12.47 -13.22
N GLU A 487 -21.79 -12.99 -13.57
CA GLU A 487 -20.93 -12.45 -14.64
C GLU A 487 -21.66 -12.31 -15.97
N ASN A 488 -22.47 -13.31 -16.33
CA ASN A 488 -23.29 -13.28 -17.54
C ASN A 488 -24.43 -12.26 -17.47
N GLU A 489 -24.89 -11.86 -16.28
CA GLU A 489 -25.94 -10.85 -16.11
C GLU A 489 -25.37 -9.42 -16.05
N LEU A 490 -24.19 -9.22 -15.44
CA LEU A 490 -23.47 -7.94 -15.47
C LEU A 490 -23.27 -7.44 -16.91
N GLN A 491 -22.93 -8.32 -17.85
CA GLN A 491 -22.78 -7.97 -19.28
C GLN A 491 -24.09 -7.54 -19.97
N LYS A 492 -25.26 -7.72 -19.34
CA LYS A 492 -26.57 -7.28 -19.86
C LYS A 492 -27.10 -6.00 -19.19
N MET A 493 -26.51 -5.59 -18.07
CA MET A 493 -26.99 -4.45 -17.27
C MET A 493 -26.72 -3.11 -17.95
N THR A 494 -27.60 -2.13 -17.73
CA THR A 494 -27.34 -0.73 -18.09
C THR A 494 -26.30 -0.10 -17.13
N GLN A 495 -25.69 1.01 -17.55
CA GLN A 495 -24.72 1.74 -16.72
C GLN A 495 -25.29 2.16 -15.34
N GLU A 496 -26.59 2.44 -15.24
CA GLU A 496 -27.25 2.79 -13.98
C GLU A 496 -27.49 1.56 -13.10
N GLN A 497 -27.81 0.41 -13.70
CA GLN A 497 -27.91 -0.86 -12.98
C GLN A 497 -26.54 -1.32 -12.46
N LEU A 498 -25.49 -1.22 -13.27
CA LEU A 498 -24.11 -1.52 -12.85
C LEU A 498 -23.65 -0.63 -11.69
N GLN A 499 -24.04 0.65 -11.66
CA GLN A 499 -23.74 1.54 -10.53
C GLN A 499 -24.54 1.18 -9.27
N SER A 500 -25.84 0.89 -9.42
CA SER A 500 -26.67 0.42 -8.31
C SER A 500 -26.21 -0.92 -7.72
N GLU A 501 -25.64 -1.80 -8.55
CA GLU A 501 -25.10 -3.08 -8.11
C GLU A 501 -23.70 -2.91 -7.50
N LEU A 502 -22.86 -1.98 -8.00
CA LEU A 502 -21.57 -1.62 -7.39
C LEU A 502 -21.78 -1.08 -5.97
N GLU A 503 -22.64 -0.07 -5.79
CA GLU A 503 -22.97 0.49 -4.48
C GLU A 503 -23.54 -0.57 -3.53
N LYS A 504 -24.13 -1.65 -4.05
CA LYS A 504 -24.62 -2.80 -3.27
C LYS A 504 -23.49 -3.76 -2.91
N CYS A 505 -22.62 -4.15 -3.85
CA CYS A 505 -21.47 -5.00 -3.59
C CYS A 505 -20.46 -4.36 -2.62
N GLU A 506 -20.29 -3.03 -2.66
CA GLU A 506 -19.49 -2.28 -1.69
C GLU A 506 -20.08 -2.37 -0.27
N ARG A 507 -21.40 -2.18 -0.11
CA ARG A 507 -22.10 -2.35 1.18
C ARG A 507 -22.08 -3.79 1.68
N ASP A 508 -22.38 -4.75 0.82
CA ASP A 508 -22.36 -6.18 1.15
C ASP A 508 -20.97 -6.63 1.63
N ASN A 509 -19.88 -6.07 1.07
CA ASN A 509 -18.50 -6.25 1.56
C ASN A 509 -18.25 -5.55 2.90
N ALA A 510 -18.71 -4.30 3.08
CA ALA A 510 -18.54 -3.55 4.31
C ALA A 510 -19.21 -4.23 5.50
N ASP A 511 -20.46 -4.69 5.34
CA ASP A 511 -21.22 -5.45 6.34
C ASP A 511 -20.48 -6.75 6.73
N LEU A 512 -19.87 -7.44 5.77
CA LEU A 512 -19.05 -8.63 6.02
C LEU A 512 -17.75 -8.31 6.75
N GLN A 513 -17.07 -7.22 6.39
CA GLN A 513 -15.84 -6.79 7.07
C GLN A 513 -16.14 -6.35 8.52
N GLU A 514 -17.23 -5.62 8.76
CA GLU A 514 -17.65 -5.26 10.12
C GLU A 514 -18.00 -6.51 10.94
N PHE A 515 -18.69 -7.49 10.34
CA PHE A 515 -18.98 -8.77 10.99
C PHE A 515 -17.72 -9.58 11.31
N ALA A 516 -16.74 -9.64 10.40
CA ALA A 516 -15.44 -10.27 10.65
C ALA A 516 -14.69 -9.59 11.80
N ASN A 517 -14.66 -8.25 11.81
CA ASN A 517 -14.05 -7.46 12.87
C ASN A 517 -14.75 -7.68 14.23
N ALA A 518 -16.08 -7.81 14.24
CA ALA A 518 -16.85 -8.10 15.44
C ALA A 518 -16.54 -9.49 16.02
N ILE A 519 -16.31 -10.51 15.17
CA ILE A 519 -15.85 -11.83 15.63
C ILE A 519 -14.43 -11.73 16.20
N LEU A 520 -13.50 -11.05 15.52
CA LEU A 520 -12.14 -10.84 16.02
C LEU A 520 -12.10 -10.12 17.38
N GLN A 521 -13.00 -9.15 17.60
CA GLN A 521 -13.15 -8.49 18.90
C GLN A 521 -13.66 -9.44 19.99
N GLN A 522 -14.66 -10.29 19.69
CA GLN A 522 -15.10 -11.32 20.66
C GLN A 522 -13.97 -12.31 20.99
N ILE A 523 -13.15 -12.68 20.01
CA ILE A 523 -11.95 -13.50 20.24
C ILE A 523 -10.94 -12.76 21.13
N ALA A 524 -10.68 -11.48 20.89
CA ALA A 524 -9.78 -10.66 21.72
C ALA A 524 -10.23 -10.60 23.19
N ASP A 525 -11.52 -10.41 23.42
CA ASP A 525 -12.09 -10.23 24.76
C ASP A 525 -12.21 -11.54 25.57
N HIS A 526 -12.22 -12.71 24.90
CA HIS A 526 -12.49 -14.01 25.54
C HIS A 526 -11.40 -15.09 25.39
N CYS A 527 -10.68 -15.13 24.27
CA CYS A 527 -9.68 -16.15 23.92
C CYS A 527 -8.53 -15.55 23.08
N PRO A 528 -7.69 -14.66 23.65
CA PRO A 528 -6.58 -14.03 22.91
C PRO A 528 -5.51 -15.02 22.42
N ASP A 529 -5.47 -16.24 22.95
CA ASP A 529 -4.66 -17.37 22.46
C ASP A 529 -5.07 -17.89 21.08
N ILE A 530 -6.31 -17.61 20.64
CA ILE A 530 -6.76 -17.88 19.26
C ILE A 530 -6.27 -16.78 18.30
N LEU A 531 -6.15 -15.53 18.76
CA LEU A 531 -5.66 -14.43 17.91
C LEU A 531 -4.21 -14.64 17.47
N GLU A 532 -3.36 -15.20 18.35
CA GLU A 532 -2.00 -15.60 17.99
C GLU A 532 -2.00 -16.67 16.88
N GLN A 533 -2.93 -17.64 16.92
CA GLN A 533 -3.10 -18.64 15.86
C GLN A 533 -3.62 -18.02 14.54
N VAL A 534 -4.55 -17.06 14.61
CA VAL A 534 -5.08 -16.34 13.43
C VAL A 534 -4.00 -15.47 12.79
N VAL A 535 -3.18 -14.78 13.58
CA VAL A 535 -2.04 -13.99 13.09
C VAL A 535 -1.02 -14.90 12.42
N ASN A 536 -0.58 -15.98 13.09
CA ASN A 536 0.37 -16.92 12.52
C ASN A 536 -0.14 -17.55 11.21
N ALA A 537 -1.44 -17.90 11.12
CA ALA A 537 -2.03 -18.43 9.90
C ALA A 537 -2.09 -17.40 8.74
N LEU A 538 -2.22 -16.10 9.04
CA LEU A 538 -2.14 -15.03 8.04
C LEU A 538 -0.70 -14.75 7.60
N GLU A 539 0.27 -14.88 8.51
CA GLU A 539 1.71 -14.78 8.18
C GLU A 539 2.21 -16.00 7.37
N GLU A 540 1.70 -17.21 7.63
CA GLU A 540 2.00 -18.41 6.84
C GLU A 540 1.35 -18.43 5.43
N SER A 541 0.41 -17.51 5.14
CA SER A 541 -0.35 -17.47 3.88
C SER A 541 -0.16 -16.19 3.06
N SER A 542 0.84 -15.36 3.41
CA SER A 542 1.23 -14.10 2.72
C SER A 542 2.52 -14.25 1.89
#